data_AF-A0A959SND1-F1
#
_entry.id   AF-A0A959SND1-F1
#
_cell.length_a   1.000
_cell.length_b   1.000
_cell.length_c   1.000
_cell.angle_alpha   90.00
_cell.angle_beta   90.00
_cell.angle_gamma   90.00
#
_symmetry.space_group_name_H-M   'P 1'
#
loop_
_entity.id
_entity.type
_entity.pdbx_description
1 polymer ?
#
loop_
_entity_poly.entity_id
_entity_poly.type
_entity_poly.pdbx_seq_one_letter_code
_entity_poly.pdbx_strand_id
1 'polypeptide(L)'
;MRPILAILAATVWISVNEFVRNQLVLLDKWVEHYAGLGLTFPAEPVNGAVWGLWSLCFAVIAYFISRNSDPLRAVLLLWSMGFVLMW
;
A
#
# COMPACT_ATOMS: atom_id res chain seq x y z
N MET A 1 5.20 14.54 -18.82
CA MET A 1 6.26 13.74 -18.15
C MET A 1 6.21 13.83 -16.63
N ARG A 2 6.09 15.02 -16.01
CA ARG A 2 6.03 15.17 -14.54
C ARG A 2 4.97 14.31 -13.80
N PRO A 3 3.72 14.20 -14.26
CA PRO A 3 2.70 13.39 -13.57
C PRO A 3 3.01 11.90 -13.51
N ILE A 4 3.48 11.34 -14.63
CA ILE A 4 3.82 9.92 -14.74
C ILE A 4 4.97 9.60 -13.78
N LEU A 5 5.99 10.46 -13.74
CA LEU A 5 7.12 10.29 -12.82
C LEU A 5 6.66 10.34 -11.35
N ALA A 6 5.76 11.27 -11.01
CA ALA A 6 5.21 11.39 -9.65
C ALA A 6 4.42 10.13 -9.24
N ILE A 7 3.58 9.61 -10.13
CA ILE A 7 2.82 8.38 -9.88
C ILE A 7 3.78 7.20 -9.70
N LEU A 8 4.73 7.00 -10.61
CA LEU A 8 5.69 5.88 -10.51
C LEU A 8 6.56 5.97 -9.25
N ALA A 9 7.04 7.17 -8.90
CA ALA A 9 7.81 7.37 -7.67
C ALA A 9 6.96 7.08 -6.43
N ALA A 10 5.69 7.51 -6.40
CA ALA A 10 4.77 7.18 -5.33
C ALA A 10 4.49 5.68 -5.26
N THR A 11 4.27 5.01 -6.39
CA THR A 11 4.09 3.55 -6.45
C THR A 11 5.29 2.83 -5.84
N VAL A 12 6.51 3.18 -6.25
CA VAL A 12 7.73 2.57 -5.70
C VAL A 12 7.82 2.83 -4.19
N TRP A 13 7.54 4.06 -3.75
CA TRP A 13 7.57 4.40 -2.34
C TRP A 13 6.57 3.58 -1.51
N ILE A 14 5.33 3.47 -1.98
CA ILE A 14 4.27 2.69 -1.31
C ILE A 14 4.67 1.20 -1.27
N SER A 15 5.06 0.62 -2.41
CA SER A 15 5.44 -0.80 -2.51
C SER A 15 6.63 -1.15 -1.61
N VAL A 16 7.65 -0.30 -1.54
CA VAL A 16 8.82 -0.52 -0.68
C VAL A 16 8.41 -0.49 0.80
N ASN A 17 7.61 0.49 1.21
CA ASN A 17 7.14 0.57 2.59
C ASN A 17 6.24 -0.61 2.96
N GLU A 18 5.36 -1.05 2.06
CA GLU A 18 4.52 -2.22 2.25
C GLU A 18 5.34 -3.49 2.38
N PHE A 19 6.35 -3.69 1.53
CA PHE A 19 7.27 -4.82 1.62
C PHE A 19 8.04 -4.83 2.94
N VAL A 20 8.66 -3.70 3.31
CA VAL A 20 9.41 -3.60 4.57
C VAL A 20 8.50 -3.90 5.77
N ARG A 21 7.29 -3.33 5.79
CA ARG A 21 6.33 -3.59 6.87
C ARG A 21 5.93 -5.06 6.93
N ASN A 22 5.51 -5.65 5.80
CA ASN A 22 4.90 -6.99 5.79
C ASN A 22 5.92 -8.13 5.87
N GLN A 23 7.09 -7.95 5.26
CA GLN A 23 8.08 -9.02 5.09
C GLN A 23 9.27 -8.91 6.03
N LEU A 24 9.56 -7.72 6.59
CA LEU A 24 10.71 -7.52 7.48
C LEU A 24 10.29 -7.18 8.91
N VAL A 25 9.35 -6.24 9.09
CA VAL A 25 9.02 -5.70 10.42
C VAL A 25 7.92 -6.50 11.14
N LEU A 26 6.85 -6.86 10.42
CA LEU A 26 5.65 -7.48 11.00
C LEU A 26 5.43 -8.93 10.53
N LEU A 27 6.44 -9.57 9.94
CA LEU A 27 6.31 -10.91 9.38
C LEU A 27 5.76 -11.92 10.40
N ASP A 28 6.38 -11.99 11.58
CA ASP A 28 5.97 -12.94 12.63
C ASP A 28 4.53 -12.69 13.09
N LYS A 29 4.12 -11.41 13.19
CA LYS A 29 2.76 -11.02 13.56
C LYS A 29 1.74 -11.43 12.52
N TRP A 30 2.08 -11.30 11.25
CA TRP A 30 1.22 -11.77 10.17
C TRP A 30 1.12 -13.29 10.12
N VAL A 31 2.24 -14.00 10.28
CA VAL A 31 2.25 -15.47 10.31
C VAL A 31 1.40 -15.99 11.47
N GLU A 32 1.58 -15.43 12.68
CA GLU A 32 0.79 -15.78 13.87
C GLU A 32 -0.70 -15.48 13.65
N HIS A 33 -1.03 -14.29 13.13
CA HIS A 33 -2.42 -13.90 12.85
C HIS A 33 -3.11 -14.82 11.85
N TYR A 34 -2.46 -15.09 10.70
CA TYR A 34 -3.00 -15.98 9.68
C TYR A 34 -3.13 -17.41 10.19
N ALA A 35 -2.15 -17.91 10.96
CA ALA A 35 -2.24 -19.22 11.59
C ALA A 35 -3.41 -19.31 12.57
N GLY A 36 -3.70 -18.25 13.33
CA GLY A 36 -4.89 -18.14 14.19
C GLY A 36 -6.21 -18.20 13.41
N LEU A 37 -6.22 -17.82 12.13
CA LEU A 37 -7.35 -17.96 11.22
C LEU A 37 -7.39 -19.31 10.48
N GLY A 38 -6.42 -20.21 10.74
CA GLY A 38 -6.26 -21.46 10.00
C GLY A 38 -5.76 -21.27 8.56
N LEU A 39 -5.17 -20.12 8.26
CA LEU A 39 -4.65 -19.74 6.94
C LEU A 39 -3.11 -19.71 6.97
N THR A 40 -2.49 -19.84 5.80
CA THR A 40 -1.05 -19.58 5.61
C THR A 40 -0.86 -18.14 5.16
N PHE A 41 0.12 -17.44 5.76
CA PHE A 41 0.44 -16.08 5.33
C PHE A 41 1.00 -16.08 3.90
N PRO A 42 0.42 -15.30 2.96
CA PRO A 42 0.79 -15.34 1.55
C PRO A 42 2.09 -14.57 1.26
N ALA A 43 3.23 -15.08 1.74
CA ALA A 43 4.55 -14.45 1.58
C ALA A 43 5.19 -14.68 0.19
N GLU A 44 4.54 -15.43 -0.70
CA GLU A 44 5.09 -15.69 -2.03
C GLU A 44 5.27 -14.42 -2.86
N PRO A 45 6.33 -14.31 -3.70
CA PRO A 45 6.61 -13.13 -4.52
C PRO A 45 5.45 -12.70 -5.42
N VAL A 46 4.60 -13.63 -5.84
CA VAL A 46 3.40 -13.35 -6.65
C VAL A 46 2.42 -12.43 -5.91
N ASN A 47 2.25 -12.60 -4.60
CA ASN A 47 1.39 -11.73 -3.79
C ASN A 47 2.01 -10.34 -3.64
N GLY A 48 3.34 -10.25 -3.58
CA GLY A 48 4.07 -8.99 -3.66
C GLY A 48 3.81 -8.23 -4.96
N ALA A 49 3.71 -8.93 -6.10
CA ALA A 49 3.35 -8.30 -7.38
C ALA A 49 1.92 -7.76 -7.38
N VAL A 50 0.98 -8.49 -6.77
CA VAL A 50 -0.41 -8.04 -6.59
C VAL A 50 -0.49 -6.80 -5.71
N TRP A 51 0.27 -6.75 -4.61
CA TRP A 51 0.40 -5.55 -3.76
C TRP A 51 1.04 -4.39 -4.51
N GLY A 52 2.02 -4.65 -5.37
CA GLY A 52 2.61 -3.63 -6.26
C GLY A 52 1.59 -3.03 -7.24
N LEU A 53 0.70 -3.85 -7.80
CA LEU A 53 -0.41 -3.37 -8.64
C LEU A 53 -1.38 -2.51 -7.83
N TRP A 54 -1.72 -2.94 -6.61
CA TRP A 54 -2.52 -2.14 -5.68
C TRP A 54 -1.89 -0.80 -5.36
N SER A 55 -0.58 -0.79 -5.10
CA SER A 55 0.21 0.43 -4.87
C SER A 55 0.14 1.40 -6.06
N LEU A 56 0.14 0.89 -7.29
CA LEU A 56 -0.03 1.72 -8.49
C LEU A 56 -1.43 2.33 -8.57
N CYS A 57 -2.48 1.52 -8.37
CA CYS A 57 -3.86 2.01 -8.35
C CYS A 57 -4.05 3.09 -7.28
N PHE A 58 -3.52 2.85 -6.08
CA PHE A 58 -3.58 3.81 -4.98
C PHE A 58 -2.80 5.10 -5.29
N ALA A 59 -1.60 5.00 -5.89
CA ALA A 59 -0.83 6.17 -6.32
C ALA A 59 -1.55 7.03 -7.36
N VAL A 60 -2.27 6.41 -8.31
CA VAL A 60 -3.10 7.13 -9.29
C VAL A 60 -4.23 7.88 -8.59
N ILE A 61 -4.94 7.23 -7.66
CA ILE A 61 -6.01 7.87 -6.88
C ILE A 61 -5.45 9.03 -6.05
N ALA A 62 -4.31 8.82 -5.37
CA ALA A 62 -3.62 9.85 -4.60
C ALA A 62 -3.23 11.06 -5.44
N TYR A 63 -2.78 10.85 -6.67
CA TYR A 63 -2.48 11.92 -7.61
C TYR A 63 -3.72 12.76 -7.95
N PHE A 64 -4.88 12.14 -8.21
CA PHE A 64 -6.10 12.88 -8.53
C PHE A 64 -6.69 13.60 -7.31
N ILE A 65 -6.66 12.98 -6.13
CA ILE A 65 -7.20 13.57 -4.90
C ILE A 65 -6.36 14.77 -4.48
N SER A 66 -5.03 14.65 -4.49
CA SER A 66 -4.11 15.73 -4.09
C SER A 66 -4.17 16.97 -4.99
N ARG A 67 -4.64 16.83 -6.23
CA ARG A 67 -4.81 17.95 -7.18
C ARG A 67 -6.05 18.81 -6.91
N ASN A 68 -7.07 18.25 -6.28
CA ASN A 68 -8.38 18.88 -6.11
C ASN A 68 -8.74 19.14 -4.64
N SER A 69 -7.82 18.82 -3.72
CA SER A 69 -8.07 18.87 -2.27
C SER A 69 -6.97 19.65 -1.57
N ASP A 70 -7.34 20.23 -0.43
CA ASP A 70 -6.36 20.68 0.56
C ASP A 70 -5.44 19.51 0.98
N PRO A 71 -4.12 19.73 1.16
CA PRO A 71 -3.17 18.67 1.48
C PRO A 71 -3.53 17.85 2.71
N LEU A 72 -4.06 18.48 3.77
CA LEU A 72 -4.44 17.77 4.99
C LEU A 72 -5.65 16.87 4.73
N ARG A 73 -6.64 17.37 3.99
CA ARG A 73 -7.81 16.56 3.60
C ARG A 73 -7.42 15.38 2.72
N ALA A 74 -6.51 15.59 1.76
CA ALA A 74 -5.98 14.54 0.92
C ALA A 74 -5.28 13.46 1.75
N VAL A 75 -4.43 13.85 2.70
CA VAL A 75 -3.73 12.90 3.60
C VAL A 75 -4.71 12.11 4.45
N LEU A 76 -5.68 12.77 5.09
CA LEU A 76 -6.66 12.08 5.94
C LEU A 76 -7.51 11.08 5.14
N LEU A 77 -7.94 11.47 3.94
CA LEU A 77 -8.73 10.61 3.05
C LEU A 77 -7.92 9.42 2.56
N LEU A 78 -6.70 9.67 2.06
CA LEU A 78 -5.81 8.62 1.57
C LEU A 78 -5.38 7.67 2.69
N TRP A 79 -5.10 8.19 3.89
CA TRP A 79 -4.77 7.37 5.04
C TRP A 79 -5.93 6.45 5.41
N SER A 80 -7.16 6.98 5.45
CA SER A 80 -8.35 6.18 5.74
C SER A 80 -8.56 5.08 4.68
N MET A 81 -8.37 5.40 3.41
CA MET A 81 -8.51 4.43 2.31
C MET A 81 -7.40 3.37 2.29
N GLY A 82 -6.14 3.77 2.48
CA GLY A 82 -4.98 2.88 2.37
C GLY A 82 -4.65 2.12 3.66
N PHE A 83 -5.17 2.56 4.80
CA PHE A 83 -4.90 1.92 6.10
C PHE A 83 -6.16 1.38 6.76
N VAL A 84 -7.18 2.22 7.00
CA VAL A 84 -8.38 1.77 7.75
C VAL A 84 -9.23 0.78 6.96
N LEU A 85 -9.42 0.99 5.66
CA LEU A 85 -10.26 0.13 4.82
C LEU A 85 -9.56 -1.12 4.27
N MET A 86 -8.23 -1.19 4.40
CA MET A 86 -7.44 -2.34 3.93
C MET A 86 -7.27 -3.44 5.00
N TRP A 87 -7.73 -3.20 6.22
CA TRP A 87 -7.73 -4.13 7.36
C TRP A 87 -9.13 -4.67 7.63
#